data_AF-A0A5K1H791-F1
#
_entry.id   AF-A0A5K1H791-F1
#
_cell.length_a   1.000
_cell.length_b   1.000
_cell.length_c   1.000
_cell.angle_alpha   90.00
_cell.angle_beta   90.00
_cell.angle_gamma   90.00
#
_symmetry.space_group_name_H-M   'P 1'
#
loop_
_entity.id
_entity.type
_entity.pdbx_description
1 polymer ?
#
loop_
_entity_poly.entity_id
_entity_poly.type
_entity_poly.pdbx_seq_one_letter_code
_entity_poly.pdbx_strand_id
1 'polypeptide(L)'
;YITRKQRNPAVVSKEIKILITSRKVEASQGIGAKMHKIPEMISEESWSLFLDVASKEENELVSHNLKVTGERIVDNCGGLPPVVQMVGSLMRTKKMTKAVWESIDKCKI
;
A
#
# COMPACT_ATOMS: atom_id res chain seq x y z
N TYR A 1 -29.58 -57.90 -28.12
CA TYR A 1 -29.59 -56.44 -28.24
C TYR A 1 -29.07 -55.82 -26.94
N ILE A 2 -27.83 -55.33 -26.93
CA ILE A 2 -27.23 -54.66 -25.76
C ILE A 2 -26.97 -53.21 -26.15
N THR A 3 -27.75 -52.28 -25.59
CA THR A 3 -27.52 -50.85 -25.76
C THR A 3 -26.43 -50.41 -24.77
N ARG A 4 -25.20 -50.22 -25.25
CA ARG A 4 -24.17 -49.46 -24.50
C ARG A 4 -24.63 -48.01 -24.42
N LYS A 5 -25.00 -47.56 -23.22
CA LYS A 5 -25.14 -46.14 -22.91
C LYS A 5 -23.72 -45.54 -22.94
N GLN A 6 -23.40 -44.76 -23.99
CA GLN A 6 -22.19 -43.94 -23.98
C GLN A 6 -22.27 -43.01 -22.76
N ARG A 7 -21.27 -43.11 -21.90
CA ARG A 7 -21.07 -42.18 -20.78
C ARG A 7 -20.65 -40.86 -21.41
N ASN A 8 -21.56 -39.89 -21.44
CA ASN A 8 -21.30 -38.53 -21.90
C ASN A 8 -20.06 -38.01 -21.13
N PRO A 9 -19.03 -37.45 -21.78
CA PRO A 9 -17.89 -36.92 -21.06
C PRO A 9 -18.41 -35.82 -20.12
N ALA A 10 -18.08 -35.95 -18.83
CA ALA A 10 -18.38 -34.95 -17.85
C ALA A 10 -17.89 -33.59 -18.37
N VAL A 11 -18.79 -32.61 -18.45
CA VAL A 11 -18.43 -31.24 -18.77
C VAL A 11 -17.43 -30.80 -17.70
N VAL A 12 -16.16 -30.68 -18.06
CA VAL A 12 -15.14 -30.13 -17.17
C VAL A 12 -15.40 -28.63 -17.08
N SER A 13 -16.05 -28.20 -16.01
CA SER A 13 -16.28 -26.78 -15.72
C SER A 13 -14.95 -26.13 -15.35
N LYS A 14 -14.50 -25.16 -16.15
CA LYS A 14 -13.33 -24.34 -15.83
C LYS A 14 -13.74 -23.35 -14.75
N GLU A 15 -13.08 -23.39 -13.59
CA GLU A 15 -13.32 -22.44 -12.50
C GLU A 15 -12.76 -21.06 -12.89
N ILE A 16 -13.60 -20.01 -12.86
CA ILE A 16 -13.21 -18.62 -13.12
C ILE A 16 -13.31 -17.85 -11.80
N LYS A 17 -12.21 -17.20 -11.41
CA LYS A 17 -12.14 -16.34 -10.21
C LYS A 17 -12.06 -14.88 -10.65
N ILE A 18 -12.96 -14.05 -10.12
CA ILE A 18 -13.05 -12.62 -10.44
C ILE A 18 -12.73 -11.81 -9.18
N LEU A 19 -11.76 -10.90 -9.27
CA LEU A 19 -11.42 -9.93 -8.22
C LEU A 19 -11.94 -8.56 -8.61
N ILE A 20 -12.73 -7.95 -7.74
CA ILE A 20 -13.29 -6.60 -7.94
C ILE A 20 -12.73 -5.70 -6.86
N THR A 21 -12.16 -4.55 -7.25
CA THR A 21 -11.71 -3.50 -6.34
C THR A 21 -12.64 -2.30 -6.47
N SER A 22 -13.05 -1.72 -5.34
CA SER A 22 -13.92 -0.54 -5.30
C SER A 22 -13.57 0.32 -4.09
N ARG A 23 -13.68 1.64 -4.24
CA ARG A 23 -13.60 2.59 -3.11
C ARG A 23 -14.93 2.72 -2.34
N LYS A 24 -16.01 2.16 -2.88
CA LYS A 24 -17.37 2.19 -2.31
C LYS A 24 -17.76 0.80 -1.84
N VAL A 25 -18.03 0.68 -0.54
CA VAL A 25 -18.42 -0.57 0.13
C VAL A 25 -19.78 -1.06 -0.35
N GLU A 26 -20.65 -0.14 -0.78
CA GLU A 26 -22.00 -0.44 -1.25
C GLU A 26 -21.97 -1.21 -2.58
N ALA A 27 -20.95 -0.96 -3.42
CA ALA A 27 -20.78 -1.65 -4.70
C ALA A 27 -20.50 -3.15 -4.54
N SER A 28 -19.88 -3.56 -3.43
CA SER A 28 -19.58 -4.98 -3.15
C SER A 28 -20.76 -5.72 -2.52
N GLN A 29 -21.71 -5.03 -1.88
CA GLN A 29 -22.88 -5.65 -1.27
C GLN A 29 -23.82 -6.28 -2.31
N GLY A 30 -23.99 -5.65 -3.48
CA GLY A 30 -24.89 -6.13 -4.54
C GLY A 30 -24.42 -7.39 -5.28
N ILE A 31 -23.16 -7.80 -5.12
CA ILE A 31 -22.53 -8.87 -5.90
C ILE A 31 -22.57 -10.22 -5.15
N GLY A 32 -22.86 -10.22 -3.85
CA GLY A 32 -22.83 -11.44 -3.02
C GLY A 32 -21.41 -12.02 -2.85
N ALA A 33 -20.37 -11.24 -3.15
CA ALA A 33 -18.97 -11.65 -3.04
C ALA A 33 -18.42 -11.44 -1.61
N LYS A 34 -17.41 -12.23 -1.24
CA LYS A 34 -16.67 -12.01 0.02
C LYS A 34 -15.94 -10.67 -0.05
N MET A 35 -16.31 -9.74 0.83
CA MET A 35 -15.67 -8.43 0.91
C MET A 35 -14.39 -8.48 1.75
N HIS A 36 -13.35 -7.81 1.29
CA HIS A 36 -12.12 -7.59 2.06
C HIS A 36 -11.80 -6.09 2.10
N LYS A 37 -11.85 -5.49 3.30
CA LYS A 37 -11.44 -4.11 3.50
C LYS A 37 -9.92 -4.08 3.61
N ILE A 38 -9.27 -3.29 2.76
CA ILE A 38 -7.83 -3.06 2.82
C ILE A 38 -7.58 -2.14 4.02
N PRO A 39 -6.79 -2.56 5.02
CA PRO A 39 -6.42 -1.70 6.15
C PRO A 39 -5.41 -0.63 5.72
N GLU A 40 -5.28 0.42 6.54
CA GLU A 40 -4.14 1.35 6.46
C GLU A 40 -2.86 0.62 6.86
N MET A 41 -1.73 1.07 6.33
CA MET A 41 -0.42 0.52 6.71
C MET A 41 -0.12 0.85 8.16
N ILE A 42 0.52 -0.08 8.86
CA ILE A 42 1.06 0.22 10.19
C ILE A 42 2.29 1.14 10.07
N SER A 43 2.70 1.76 11.18
CA SER A 43 3.84 2.70 11.19
C SER A 43 5.13 2.09 10.65
N GLU A 44 5.41 0.82 10.96
CA GLU A 44 6.61 0.12 10.48
C GLU A 44 6.61 -0.05 8.94
N GLU A 45 5.48 -0.46 8.36
CA GLU A 45 5.32 -0.59 6.91
C GLU A 45 5.42 0.77 6.22
N SER A 46 4.81 1.80 6.81
CA SER A 46 4.87 3.17 6.30
C SER A 46 6.29 3.72 6.32
N TRP A 47 7.04 3.48 7.40
CA TRP A 47 8.44 3.87 7.54
C TRP A 47 9.34 3.17 6.53
N SER A 48 9.16 1.86 6.37
CA SER A 48 9.90 1.04 5.40
C SER A 48 9.66 1.52 3.96
N LEU A 49 8.39 1.74 3.59
CA LEU A 49 8.03 2.28 2.27
C LEU A 49 8.61 3.68 2.05
N PHE A 50 8.59 4.53 3.07
CA PHE A 50 9.17 5.87 2.99
C PHE A 50 10.67 5.82 2.69
N LEU A 51 11.43 4.99 3.42
CA LEU A 51 12.88 4.84 3.21
C LEU A 51 13.19 4.34 1.80
N ASP A 52 12.46 3.32 1.33
CA ASP A 52 12.62 2.77 -0.03
C ASP A 52 12.36 3.84 -1.11
N VAL A 53 11.22 4.55 -1.00
CA VAL A 53 10.81 5.56 -1.98
C VAL A 53 11.64 6.85 -1.88
N ALA A 54 12.16 7.19 -0.71
CA ALA A 54 13.14 8.28 -0.58
C ALA A 54 14.54 7.85 -1.06
N SER A 55 14.76 6.54 -1.23
CA SER A 55 16.06 5.89 -1.41
C SER A 55 17.08 6.38 -0.39
N LYS A 56 16.68 6.27 0.88
CA LYS A 56 17.44 6.64 2.06
C LYS A 56 17.56 5.43 2.97
N GLU A 57 18.69 5.32 3.65
CA GLU A 57 18.87 4.33 4.69
C GLU A 57 18.64 4.95 6.07
N GLU A 58 18.18 4.14 7.03
CA GLU A 58 17.90 4.65 8.39
C GLU A 58 19.17 5.17 9.09
N ASN A 59 20.31 4.48 8.92
CA ASN A 59 21.63 4.90 9.40
C ASN A 59 22.06 6.28 8.83
N GLU A 60 21.73 6.58 7.57
CA GLU A 60 21.97 7.89 6.92
C GLU A 60 21.17 8.96 7.66
N LEU A 61 19.89 8.70 7.97
CA LEU A 61 19.06 9.62 8.72
C LEU A 61 19.52 9.80 10.17
N VAL A 62 19.98 8.74 10.82
CA VAL A 62 20.56 8.81 12.18
C VAL A 62 21.81 9.68 12.19
N SER A 63 22.74 9.48 11.25
CA SER A 63 23.99 10.25 11.18
C SER A 63 23.77 11.75 10.94
N HIS A 64 22.67 12.12 10.27
CA HIS A 64 22.27 13.51 10.06
C HIS A 64 21.33 14.07 11.14
N ASN A 65 21.00 13.29 12.18
CA ASN A 65 19.99 13.64 13.20
C ASN A 65 18.59 13.95 12.62
N LEU A 66 18.20 13.22 11.58
CA LEU A 66 16.94 13.40 10.85
C LEU A 66 15.90 12.30 11.11
N LYS A 67 16.29 11.17 11.71
CA LYS A 67 15.39 10.01 11.93
C LYS A 67 14.06 10.43 12.58
N VAL A 68 14.13 11.12 13.72
CA VAL A 68 12.92 11.54 14.46
C VAL A 68 12.04 12.49 13.65
N THR A 69 12.62 13.38 12.84
CA THR A 69 11.84 14.26 11.96
C THR A 69 11.24 13.48 10.78
N GLY A 70 11.97 12.50 10.24
CA GLY A 70 11.46 11.58 9.23
C GLY A 70 10.26 10.79 9.72
N GLU A 71 10.34 10.21 10.92
CA GLU A 71 9.25 9.44 11.53
C GLU A 71 7.99 10.32 11.68
N ARG A 72 8.11 11.56 12.15
CA ARG A 72 6.98 12.51 12.22
C ARG A 72 6.36 12.83 10.86
N ILE A 73 7.20 13.02 9.84
CA ILE A 73 6.72 13.25 8.46
C ILE A 73 5.91 12.04 7.96
N VAL A 74 6.37 10.82 8.28
CA VAL A 74 5.66 9.59 7.90
C VAL A 74 4.38 9.42 8.71
N ASP A 75 4.38 9.73 10.00
CA ASP A 75 3.17 9.69 10.83
C ASP A 75 2.09 10.63 10.30
N ASN A 76 2.47 11.81 9.80
CA ASN A 76 1.56 12.75 9.15
C ASN A 76 0.91 12.21 7.87
N CYS A 77 1.42 11.12 7.28
CA CYS A 77 0.83 10.49 6.09
C CYS A 77 -0.39 9.59 6.41
N GLY A 78 -0.66 9.28 7.69
CA GLY A 78 -1.84 8.52 8.12
C GLY A 78 -1.92 7.08 7.59
N GLY A 79 -0.78 6.43 7.30
CA GLY A 79 -0.75 5.04 6.84
C GLY A 79 -1.28 4.81 5.41
N LEU A 80 -1.47 5.88 4.63
CA LEU A 80 -1.97 5.79 3.25
C LEU A 80 -0.80 5.59 2.26
N PRO A 81 -0.71 4.45 1.55
CA PRO A 81 0.42 4.18 0.64
C PRO A 81 0.66 5.27 -0.42
N PRO A 82 -0.37 5.83 -1.09
CA PRO A 82 -0.16 6.89 -2.08
C PRO A 82 0.47 8.16 -1.49
N VAL A 83 0.12 8.50 -0.24
CA VAL A 83 0.64 9.69 0.44
C VAL A 83 2.09 9.48 0.84
N VAL A 84 2.40 8.33 1.44
CA VAL A 84 3.79 7.96 1.80
C VAL A 84 4.69 7.94 0.58
N GLN A 85 4.23 7.41 -0.56
CA GLN A 85 5.01 7.41 -1.81
C GLN A 85 5.29 8.84 -2.32
N MET A 86 4.30 9.73 -2.27
CA MET A 86 4.46 11.11 -2.71
C MET A 86 5.48 11.84 -1.84
N VAL A 87 5.38 11.68 -0.52
CA VAL A 87 6.27 12.29 0.46
C VAL A 87 7.69 11.71 0.35
N GLY A 88 7.84 10.39 0.27
CA GLY A 88 9.14 9.77 0.03
C GLY A 88 9.80 10.30 -1.25
N SER A 89 9.03 10.41 -2.34
CA SER A 89 9.51 10.94 -3.62
C SER A 89 9.96 12.41 -3.50
N LEU A 90 9.22 13.22 -2.74
CA LEU A 90 9.62 14.59 -2.42
C LEU A 90 10.95 14.59 -1.64
N MET A 91 11.05 13.80 -0.58
CA MET A 91 12.20 13.76 0.33
C MET A 91 13.48 13.25 -0.35
N ARG A 92 13.36 12.37 -1.35
CA ARG A 92 14.48 11.95 -2.23
C ARG A 92 15.28 13.13 -2.78
N THR A 93 14.60 14.23 -3.10
CA THR A 93 15.21 15.43 -3.71
C THR A 93 15.72 16.47 -2.70
N LYS A 94 15.44 16.27 -1.41
CA LYS A 94 15.72 17.28 -0.37
C LYS A 94 17.12 17.08 0.22
N LYS A 95 17.74 18.20 0.59
CA LYS A 95 19.02 18.20 1.30
C LYS A 95 18.84 17.58 2.68
N MET A 96 19.80 16.75 3.11
CA MET A 96 19.86 16.15 4.45
C MET A 96 20.27 17.17 5.51
N THR A 97 19.39 18.14 5.74
CA THR A 97 19.58 19.19 6.74
C THR A 97 18.33 19.35 7.57
N LYS A 98 18.52 19.56 8.86
CA LYS A 98 17.43 19.71 9.83
C LYS A 98 16.42 20.80 9.42
N ALA A 99 16.91 21.96 8.99
CA ALA A 99 16.06 23.07 8.56
C ALA A 99 15.12 22.71 7.38
N VAL A 100 15.62 22.00 6.37
CA VAL A 100 14.80 21.59 5.22
C VAL A 100 13.76 20.56 5.63
N TRP A 101 14.15 19.55 6.40
CA TRP A 101 13.24 18.48 6.83
C TRP A 101 12.16 19.00 7.80
N GLU A 102 12.53 19.86 8.75
CA GLU A 102 11.57 20.51 9.66
C GLU A 102 10.60 21.45 8.93
N SER A 103 11.00 22.05 7.81
CA SER A 103 10.09 22.86 7.00
C SER A 103 8.99 22.01 6.35
N ILE A 104 9.31 20.77 5.97
CA ILE A 104 8.36 19.82 5.39
C ILE A 104 7.48 19.21 6.47
N ASP A 105 8.04 18.85 7.62
CA ASP A 105 7.30 18.37 8.80
C ASP A 105 6.19 19.37 9.23
N LYS A 106 6.48 20.67 9.14
CA LYS A 106 5.50 21.74 9.46
C LYS A 106 4.42 21.92 8.39
N CYS A 107 4.71 21.56 7.14
CA CYS A 107 3.70 21.50 6.10
C CYS A 107 2.84 20.27 6.39
N LYS A 108 1.70 20.47 7.06
CA LYS A 108 0.70 19.42 7.20
C LYS A 108 0.39 18.87 5.80
N ILE A 109 0.48 17.55 5.67
CA ILE A 109 0.18 16.81 4.46
C ILE A 109 -1.34 16.67 4.30
#